data_AF-C4MDD4-F1
#
_entry.id   AF-C4MDD4-F1
#
_cell.length_a   1.000
_cell.length_b   1.000
_cell.length_c   1.000
_cell.angle_alpha   90.00
_cell.angle_beta   90.00
_cell.angle_gamma   90.00
#
_symmetry.space_group_name_H-M   'P 1'
#
loop_
_entity.id
_entity.type
_entity.pdbx_description
1 polymer ?
#
loop_
_entity_poly.entity_id
_entity_poly.type
_entity_poly.pdbx_seq_one_letter_code
_entity_poly.pdbx_strand_id
1 'polypeptide(L)' 'MPQLDTSTWLMMILSMFLTLFIIFQLKISKHNFFHNPESTLTKAQKQNTPWETKWTKIYLPLSLPQ' A
#
# COMPACT_ATOMS: atom_id res chain seq x y z
N MET A 1 -36.13 -10.87 37.73
CA MET A 1 -36.11 -10.39 36.33
C MET A 1 -34.76 -10.75 35.75
N PRO A 2 -34.68 -11.44 34.59
CA PRO A 2 -33.41 -11.96 34.05
C PRO A 2 -32.42 -10.87 33.60
N GLN A 3 -32.86 -9.61 33.52
CA GLN A 3 -31.99 -8.45 33.27
C GLN A 3 -31.27 -7.92 34.53
N LEU A 4 -31.67 -8.37 35.72
CA LEU A 4 -31.06 -7.96 37.00
C LEU A 4 -29.83 -8.81 37.37
N ASP A 5 -29.56 -9.87 36.60
CA ASP A 5 -28.45 -10.79 36.83
C ASP A 5 -27.13 -10.19 36.32
N THR A 6 -26.54 -9.31 37.14
CA THR A 6 -25.33 -8.52 36.84
C THR A 6 -24.05 -9.35 36.69
N SER A 7 -24.01 -10.61 37.15
CA SER A 7 -22.81 -11.45 36.98
C SER A 7 -22.52 -11.77 35.51
N THR A 8 -23.56 -11.79 34.67
CA THR A 8 -23.44 -12.08 33.23
C THR A 8 -23.04 -10.87 32.40
N TRP A 9 -23.16 -9.67 32.95
CA TRP A 9 -22.90 -8.42 32.22
C TRP A 9 -21.46 -8.35 31.70
N LEU A 10 -20.47 -8.73 32.50
CA LEU A 10 -19.07 -8.66 32.08
C LEU A 10 -18.81 -9.55 30.86
N MET A 11 -19.33 -10.78 30.88
CA MET A 11 -19.20 -11.72 29.76
C MET A 11 -19.98 -11.24 28.53
N MET A 12 -21.18 -10.69 28.72
CA MET A 12 -21.99 -10.15 27.63
C MET A 12 -21.32 -8.92 26.99
N ILE A 13 -20.77 -8.01 27.80
CA ILE A 13 -20.06 -6.81 27.34
C ILE A 13 -18.81 -7.23 26.54
N LEU A 14 -17.99 -8.13 27.07
CA LEU A 14 -16.82 -8.64 26.34
C LEU A 14 -17.20 -9.35 25.04
N SER A 15 -18.26 -10.15 25.05
CA SER A 15 -18.77 -10.84 23.85
C SER A 15 -19.26 -9.84 22.79
N MET A 16 -20.01 -8.81 23.19
CA MET A 16 -20.42 -7.72 22.30
C MET A 16 -19.23 -6.94 21.73
N PHE A 17 -18.23 -6.60 22.56
CA PHE A 17 -17.04 -5.90 22.08
C PHE A 17 -16.23 -6.74 21.09
N LEU A 18 -16.03 -8.03 21.38
CA LEU A 18 -15.27 -8.93 20.50
C LEU A 18 -15.95 -9.09 19.13
N THR A 19 -17.26 -9.31 19.12
CA THR A 19 -18.04 -9.44 17.88
C THR A 19 -17.99 -8.15 17.05
N LEU A 20 -18.18 -6.99 17.68
CA LEU A 20 -18.10 -5.70 17.00
C LEU A 20 -16.69 -5.45 16.44
N PHE A 21 -15.65 -5.77 17.21
CA PHE A 21 -14.25 -5.62 16.80
C PHE A 21 -13.92 -6.47 15.57
N ILE A 22 -14.33 -7.74 15.55
CA ILE A 22 -14.09 -8.64 14.41
C ILE A 22 -14.77 -8.12 13.13
N ILE A 23 -16.02 -7.66 13.22
CA ILE A 23 -16.75 -7.10 12.06
C ILE A 23 -16.06 -5.85 11.53
N PHE A 24 -15.62 -4.96 12.43
CA PHE A 24 -14.95 -3.71 12.06
C PHE A 24 -13.58 -3.96 11.44
N GLN A 25 -12.79 -4.86 12.03
CA GLN A 25 -11.49 -5.29 11.50
C GLN A 25 -11.63 -5.89 10.10
N LEU A 26 -12.64 -6.74 9.88
CA LEU A 26 -12.89 -7.32 8.56
C LEU A 26 -13.22 -6.24 7.52
N LYS A 27 -14.04 -5.24 7.88
CA LYS A 27 -14.37 -4.12 7.00
C LYS A 27 -13.15 -3.25 6.66
N ILE A 28 -12.30 -2.95 7.64
CA ILE A 28 -11.07 -2.17 7.43
C ILE A 28 -10.05 -2.95 6.61
N SER A 29 -9.86 -4.24 6.90
CA SER A 29 -8.93 -5.10 6.14
C SER A 29 -9.34 -5.27 4.68
N LYS A 30 -10.65 -5.35 4.40
CA LYS A 30 -11.17 -5.36 3.01
C LYS A 30 -11.08 -4.00 2.34
N HIS A 31 -10.94 -2.93 3.10
CA HIS A 31 -10.68 -1.61 2.56
C HIS A 31 -9.19 -1.52 2.20
N ASN A 32 -8.85 -2.09 1.04
CA ASN A 32 -7.60 -1.78 0.39
C ASN A 32 -7.63 -0.29 0.05
N PHE A 33 -7.01 0.53 0.90
CA PHE A 33 -6.60 1.87 0.49
C PHE A 33 -5.73 1.64 -0.73
N PHE A 34 -6.21 2.03 -1.91
CA PHE A 34 -5.36 2.04 -3.09
C PHE A 34 -4.16 2.89 -2.71
N HIS A 35 -3.00 2.23 -2.56
CA HIS A 35 -1.76 2.94 -2.45
C HIS A 35 -1.69 3.75 -3.74
N ASN A 36 -1.73 5.08 -3.57
CA ASN A 36 -1.63 6.04 -4.66
C ASN A 36 -0.61 5.49 -5.68
N PRO A 37 -0.95 5.35 -6.98
CA PRO A 37 -0.03 4.85 -8.00
C PRO A 37 1.08 5.89 -8.29
N GLU A 38 1.76 6.35 -7.25
CA GLU A 38 2.80 7.39 -7.25
C GLU A 38 4.09 6.84 -6.61
N SER A 39 4.32 5.52 -6.73
CA SER A 39 5.63 4.91 -6.46
C SER A 39 6.18 4.10 -7.63
N THR A 40 5.48 4.09 -8.77
CA THR A 40 5.96 3.49 -10.03
C THR A 40 6.60 4.51 -10.97
N LEU A 41 6.47 5.82 -10.74
CA LEU A 41 7.07 6.84 -11.59
C LEU A 41 8.59 6.99 -11.39
N THR A 42 9.10 6.81 -10.16
CA THR A 42 10.53 7.07 -9.88
C THR A 42 11.46 5.96 -10.40
N LYS A 43 10.95 4.77 -10.73
CA LYS A 43 11.74 3.69 -11.35
C LYS A 43 11.67 3.68 -12.88
N ALA A 44 10.74 4.42 -13.48
CA ALA A 44 10.64 4.56 -14.94
C ALA A 44 11.57 5.65 -15.50
N GLN A 45 12.18 6.49 -14.64
CA GLN A 45 13.15 7.51 -15.05
C GLN A 45 14.57 6.93 -15.22
N LYS A 46 14.67 5.79 -15.88
CA LYS A 46 15.86 5.39 -16.64
C LYS A 46 15.46 4.79 -17.99
N GLN A 47 14.31 5.18 -18.52
CA GLN A 47 14.10 5.07 -19.96
C GLN A 47 15.05 6.07 -20.61
N ASN A 48 16.23 5.57 -21.02
CA ASN A 48 17.14 6.33 -21.88
C ASN A 48 16.33 6.71 -23.11
N THR A 49 15.93 7.97 -23.17
CA THR A 49 15.22 8.48 -24.33
C THR A 49 16.17 8.33 -25.52
N PRO A 50 15.67 7.99 -26.71
CA PRO A 50 16.53 7.89 -27.91
C PRO A 50 17.30 9.20 -28.19
N TRP A 51 16.86 10.31 -27.60
CA TRP A 51 17.52 11.60 -27.59
C TRP A 51 18.81 11.62 -26.74
N GLU A 52 18.78 11.12 -25.50
CA GLU A 52 19.98 10.97 -24.64
C GLU A 52 21.04 10.10 -25.32
N THR A 53 20.62 8.99 -25.96
CA THR A 53 21.49 8.10 -26.73
C THR A 53 22.08 8.77 -27.96
N LYS A 54 21.32 9.65 -28.64
CA LYS A 54 21.85 10.46 -29.75
C LYS A 54 22.90 11.45 -29.26
N TRP A 55 22.68 12.12 -28.12
CA TRP A 55 23.65 13.08 -27.58
C TRP A 55 24.92 12.42 -27.10
N THR A 56 24.83 11.32 -26.34
CA THR A 56 26.02 10.54 -25.96
C THR A 56 26.77 10.04 -27.18
N LYS A 57 26.09 9.65 -28.26
CA LYS A 57 26.73 9.24 -29.51
C LYS A 57 27.45 10.38 -30.26
N ILE A 58 26.96 11.62 -30.18
CA ILE A 58 27.56 12.79 -30.84
C ILE A 58 28.75 13.33 -30.05
N TYR A 59 28.66 13.33 -28.71
CA TYR A 59 29.73 13.82 -27.84
C TYR A 59 30.83 12.79 -27.58
N LEU A 60 30.60 11.50 -27.86
CA LEU A 60 31.67 10.51 -27.78
C LEU A 60 32.62 10.74 -28.96
N PRO A 61 33.86 11.21 -28.74
CA PRO A 61 34.82 11.36 -29.82
C PRO A 61 35.04 9.97 -30.40
N LEU A 62 34.85 9.84 -31.72
CA LEU A 62 35.03 8.63 -32.51
C LEU A 62 36.20 7.83 -31.93
N SER A 63 35.89 6.76 -31.20
CA SER A 63 36.90 5.90 -30.58
C SER A 63 37.75 5.36 -31.72
N LEU A 64 38.92 5.96 -31.87
CA LEU A 64 39.89 5.69 -32.90
C LEU A 64 40.25 4.20 -32.78
N PRO A 65 40.08 3.38 -33.83
CA PRO A 65 40.58 2.03 -33.79
C PRO A 65 42.10 2.12 -33.76
N GLN A 66 42.69 1.53 -32.72
CA GLN A 66 44.14 1.29 -32.65
C GLN A 66 44.50 0.08 -33.50
#